data_AF-A0A959NNU8-F1
#
_entry.id   AF-A0A959NNU8-F1
#
_cell.length_a   1.000
_cell.length_b   1.000
_cell.length_c   1.000
_cell.angle_alpha   90.00
_cell.angle_beta   90.00
_cell.angle_gamma   90.00
#
_symmetry.space_group_name_H-M   'P 1'
#
loop_
_entity.id
_entity.type
_entity.pdbx_description
1 polymer ?
#
loop_
_entity_poly.entity_id
_entity_poly.type
_entity_poly.pdbx_seq_one_letter_code
_entity_poly.pdbx_strand_id
1 'polypeptide(L)'
;MRKIIIVNNPNDWNFEIDSVEVIDAKSYLTKHKFSELKNVRIFNLCRNYKYQSTGYYVSLLAEARGHKVIPSVTTMVDFRTLTLIKSISEELDAIIQASLAKIKSESFTLSIYFGQNISKKHAKLAKGLYNLFQAPLLRAEFRFNKKWHLKRINPISVTDINDDHLPYIEDFAQQYFSKKRFDTNKTLKTTYDLAILHDPKASDPPSNETALHKMIAAAEKIGFYVELITKEDYNRIPEFDALFI
;
A
#
# COMPACT_ATOMS: atom_id res chain seq x y z
N MET A 1 -2.04 -13.51 10.33
CA MET A 1 -3.21 -12.64 10.11
C MET A 1 -3.85 -13.05 8.79
N ARG A 2 -5.17 -13.26 8.71
CA ARG A 2 -5.83 -13.71 7.47
C ARG A 2 -5.88 -12.56 6.46
N LYS A 3 -5.40 -12.79 5.23
CA LYS A 3 -5.42 -11.81 4.14
C LYS A 3 -6.58 -12.13 3.21
N ILE A 4 -7.43 -11.14 2.94
CA ILE A 4 -8.56 -11.30 2.02
C ILE A 4 -8.52 -10.20 0.98
N ILE A 5 -8.43 -10.57 -0.28
CA ILE A 5 -8.66 -9.68 -1.41
C ILE A 5 -10.16 -9.66 -1.69
N ILE A 6 -10.73 -8.47 -1.77
CA ILE A 6 -12.12 -8.28 -2.14
C ILE A 6 -12.19 -7.66 -3.54
N VAL A 7 -12.84 -8.36 -4.45
CA VAL A 7 -13.08 -7.93 -5.84
C VAL A 7 -14.57 -7.90 -6.14
N ASN A 8 -14.97 -7.24 -7.23
CA ASN A 8 -16.35 -7.30 -7.68
C ASN A 8 -16.71 -8.69 -8.23
N ASN A 9 -15.78 -9.29 -8.98
CA ASN A 9 -15.92 -10.59 -9.60
C ASN A 9 -14.60 -11.36 -9.44
N PRO A 10 -14.58 -12.50 -8.73
CA PRO A 10 -13.38 -13.32 -8.56
C PRO A 10 -12.75 -13.77 -9.88
N ASN A 11 -13.55 -13.93 -10.94
CA ASN A 11 -13.03 -14.31 -12.26
C ASN A 11 -12.21 -13.20 -12.96
N ASP A 12 -12.21 -11.98 -12.43
CA ASP A 12 -11.33 -10.91 -12.92
C ASP A 12 -9.91 -11.04 -12.31
N TRP A 13 -9.73 -11.94 -11.34
CA TRP A 13 -8.47 -12.19 -10.64
C TRP A 13 -7.92 -13.58 -11.01
N ASN A 14 -6.99 -13.60 -11.97
CA ASN A 14 -6.63 -14.83 -12.69
C ASN A 14 -5.37 -15.56 -12.17
N PHE A 15 -4.87 -15.18 -11.00
CA PHE A 15 -3.68 -15.80 -10.41
C PHE A 15 -3.85 -16.04 -8.92
N GLU A 16 -3.21 -17.10 -8.43
CA GLU A 16 -3.25 -17.46 -7.01
C GLU A 16 -2.08 -16.81 -6.26
N ILE A 17 -2.33 -16.44 -5.01
CA ILE A 17 -1.29 -15.97 -4.11
C ILE A 17 -1.38 -16.81 -2.84
N ASP A 18 -0.23 -17.34 -2.43
CA ASP A 18 -0.14 -18.11 -1.20
C ASP A 18 -0.70 -17.35 0.00
N SER A 19 -1.55 -18.03 0.76
CA SER A 19 -2.14 -17.51 2.00
C SER A 19 -2.99 -16.24 1.83
N VAL A 20 -3.53 -15.99 0.63
CA VAL A 20 -4.50 -14.92 0.35
C VAL A 20 -5.79 -15.52 -0.20
N GLU A 21 -6.92 -15.18 0.42
CA GLU A 21 -8.24 -15.59 -0.05
C GLU A 21 -8.85 -14.49 -0.93
N VAL A 22 -9.41 -14.85 -2.09
CA VAL A 22 -10.10 -13.91 -2.98
C VAL A 22 -11.61 -14.09 -2.86
N ILE A 23 -12.34 -13.02 -2.57
CA ILE A 23 -13.78 -13.06 -2.27
C ILE A 23 -14.50 -11.96 -3.04
N ASP A 24 -15.72 -12.24 -3.49
CA ASP A 24 -16.57 -11.21 -4.09
C ASP A 24 -17.13 -10.25 -3.02
N ALA A 25 -17.26 -8.98 -3.38
CA ALA A 25 -17.71 -7.93 -2.48
C ALA A 25 -19.11 -8.20 -1.88
N LYS A 26 -20.02 -8.81 -2.65
CA LYS A 26 -21.38 -9.11 -2.18
C LYS A 26 -21.34 -10.14 -1.05
N SER A 27 -20.54 -11.20 -1.21
CA SER A 27 -20.31 -12.20 -0.16
C SER A 27 -19.76 -11.57 1.12
N TYR A 28 -18.75 -10.72 1.02
CA TYR A 28 -18.15 -10.07 2.20
C TYR A 28 -19.14 -9.16 2.95
N LEU A 29 -19.98 -8.43 2.22
CA LEU A 29 -20.97 -7.53 2.79
C LEU A 29 -22.13 -8.27 3.46
N THR A 30 -22.55 -9.42 2.91
CA THR A 30 -23.83 -10.06 3.30
C THR A 30 -23.67 -11.31 4.17
N LYS A 31 -22.57 -12.07 4.07
CA LYS A 31 -22.43 -13.35 4.78
C LYS A 31 -21.91 -13.15 6.20
N HIS A 32 -22.64 -13.68 7.18
CA HIS A 32 -22.32 -13.56 8.61
C HIS A 32 -20.92 -14.07 8.98
N LYS A 33 -20.45 -15.13 8.31
CA LYS A 33 -19.13 -15.74 8.55
C LYS A 33 -17.96 -14.75 8.51
N PHE A 34 -18.10 -13.65 7.75
CA PHE A 34 -17.05 -12.62 7.65
C PHE A 34 -17.10 -11.61 8.78
N SER A 35 -18.24 -11.43 9.44
CA SER A 35 -18.39 -10.55 10.61
C SER A 35 -17.68 -11.12 11.85
N GLU A 36 -17.58 -12.44 11.97
CA GLU A 36 -16.97 -13.11 13.12
C GLU A 36 -15.46 -13.23 13.04
N LEU A 37 -14.87 -12.91 11.88
CA LEU A 37 -13.44 -13.04 11.70
C LEU A 37 -12.70 -11.99 12.55
N LYS A 38 -11.65 -12.45 13.24
CA LYS A 38 -10.74 -11.58 13.97
C LYS A 38 -9.38 -11.58 13.29
N ASN A 39 -8.64 -10.49 13.44
CA ASN A 39 -7.29 -10.36 12.89
C ASN A 39 -7.26 -10.63 11.37
N VAL A 40 -8.08 -9.87 10.64
CA VAL A 40 -8.18 -9.91 9.17
C VAL A 40 -7.65 -8.62 8.58
N ARG A 41 -6.90 -8.74 7.50
CA ARG A 41 -6.54 -7.61 6.63
C ARG A 41 -7.24 -7.75 5.29
N ILE A 42 -8.01 -6.72 4.95
CA ILE A 42 -8.80 -6.60 3.74
C ILE A 42 -8.03 -5.76 2.72
N PHE A 43 -7.86 -6.30 1.53
CA PHE A 43 -7.36 -5.60 0.37
C PHE A 43 -8.53 -5.38 -0.57
N ASN A 44 -9.09 -4.19 -0.50
CA ASN A 44 -10.25 -3.82 -1.29
C ASN A 44 -9.75 -3.42 -2.69
N LEU A 45 -10.03 -4.29 -3.67
CA LEU A 45 -9.71 -4.10 -5.08
C LEU A 45 -11.00 -3.92 -5.92
N CYS A 46 -12.07 -3.40 -5.28
CA CYS A 46 -13.29 -3.10 -5.99
C CYS A 46 -13.06 -2.04 -7.09
N ARG A 47 -13.90 -2.09 -8.13
CA ARG A 47 -13.86 -1.22 -9.32
C ARG A 47 -14.08 0.27 -9.00
N ASN A 48 -14.77 0.59 -7.91
CA ASN A 48 -15.16 1.95 -7.59
C ASN A 48 -15.22 2.18 -6.08
N TYR A 49 -14.83 3.39 -5.67
CA TYR A 49 -14.72 3.86 -4.29
C TYR A 49 -15.50 5.16 -4.03
N LYS A 50 -16.35 5.58 -4.99
CA LYS A 50 -17.28 6.71 -4.79
C LYS A 50 -18.15 6.46 -3.55
N TYR A 51 -18.58 7.55 -2.93
CA TYR A 51 -19.55 7.47 -1.83
C TYR A 51 -20.75 6.60 -2.23
N GLN A 52 -21.22 5.75 -1.31
CA GLN A 52 -22.29 4.75 -1.53
C GLN A 52 -22.00 3.68 -2.61
N SER A 53 -20.77 3.57 -3.12
CA SER A 53 -20.40 2.44 -3.98
C SER A 53 -20.12 1.18 -3.17
N THR A 54 -20.13 0.02 -3.83
CA THR A 54 -19.76 -1.27 -3.21
C THR A 54 -18.38 -1.22 -2.55
N GLY A 55 -17.36 -0.66 -3.22
CA GLY A 55 -16.02 -0.55 -2.64
C GLY A 55 -15.99 0.35 -1.41
N TYR A 56 -16.76 1.44 -1.40
CA TYR A 56 -16.90 2.28 -0.21
C TYR A 56 -17.51 1.51 0.98
N TYR A 57 -18.59 0.77 0.76
CA TYR A 57 -19.22 -0.03 1.82
C TYR A 57 -18.33 -1.17 2.30
N VAL A 58 -17.52 -1.77 1.42
CA VAL A 58 -16.55 -2.80 1.82
C VAL A 58 -15.56 -2.26 2.85
N SER A 59 -14.95 -1.10 2.59
CA SER A 59 -14.00 -0.52 3.54
C SER A 59 -14.67 0.01 4.80
N LEU A 60 -15.84 0.66 4.68
CA LEU A 60 -16.60 1.14 5.84
C LEU A 60 -16.99 -0.01 6.79
N LEU A 61 -17.49 -1.10 6.23
CA LEU A 61 -17.90 -2.26 7.02
C LEU A 61 -16.68 -3.02 7.59
N ALA A 62 -15.56 -3.03 6.86
CA ALA A 62 -14.32 -3.59 7.37
C ALA A 62 -13.81 -2.83 8.60
N GLU A 63 -13.78 -1.50 8.56
CA GLU A 63 -13.40 -0.67 9.70
C GLU A 63 -14.34 -0.87 10.89
N ALA A 64 -15.65 -0.91 10.66
CA ALA A 64 -16.64 -1.17 11.71
C ALA A 64 -16.49 -2.55 12.37
N ARG A 65 -15.98 -3.54 11.64
CA ARG A 65 -15.67 -4.90 12.13
C ARG A 65 -14.29 -5.00 12.80
N GLY A 66 -13.51 -3.92 12.83
CA GLY A 66 -12.12 -3.95 13.32
C GLY A 66 -11.15 -4.68 12.40
N HIS A 67 -11.51 -4.88 11.13
CA HIS A 67 -10.60 -5.41 10.13
C HIS A 67 -9.67 -4.29 9.62
N LYS A 68 -8.38 -4.60 9.43
CA LYS A 68 -7.44 -3.65 8.82
C LYS A 68 -7.71 -3.59 7.32
N VAL A 69 -8.22 -2.49 6.76
CA VAL A 69 -8.57 -2.40 5.33
C VAL A 69 -7.70 -1.40 4.57
N ILE A 70 -7.36 -1.76 3.33
CA ILE A 70 -6.61 -0.91 2.41
C ILE A 70 -7.29 -0.93 1.03
N PRO A 71 -7.63 0.22 0.42
CA PRO A 71 -7.61 1.56 1.03
C PRO A 71 -8.70 1.74 2.11
N SER A 72 -8.43 2.62 3.10
CA SER A 72 -9.39 3.00 4.15
C SER A 72 -10.47 3.95 3.62
N VAL A 73 -11.56 4.14 4.37
CA VAL A 73 -12.61 5.11 4.01
C VAL A 73 -12.04 6.53 3.96
N THR A 74 -11.18 6.89 4.91
CA THR A 74 -10.47 8.17 4.94
C THR A 74 -9.67 8.36 3.66
N THR A 75 -8.86 7.36 3.28
CA THR A 75 -8.09 7.38 2.03
C THR A 75 -8.98 7.58 0.80
N MET A 76 -10.17 6.94 0.75
CA MET A 76 -11.14 7.12 -0.34
C MET A 76 -11.72 8.53 -0.43
N VAL A 77 -11.95 9.18 0.72
CA VAL A 77 -12.37 10.59 0.79
C VAL A 77 -11.22 11.50 0.35
N ASP A 78 -10.00 11.21 0.77
CA ASP A 78 -8.82 12.00 0.44
C ASP A 78 -8.51 12.01 -1.06
N PHE A 79 -8.69 10.89 -1.77
CA PHE A 79 -8.58 10.86 -3.25
C PHE A 79 -9.47 11.89 -3.96
N ARG A 80 -10.60 12.28 -3.34
CA ARG A 80 -11.55 13.23 -3.94
C ARG A 80 -11.19 14.68 -3.64
N THR A 81 -10.34 14.92 -2.65
CA THR A 81 -10.03 16.27 -2.21
C THR A 81 -8.74 16.73 -2.88
N LEU A 82 -8.85 17.67 -3.82
CA LEU A 82 -7.72 18.34 -4.49
C LEU A 82 -6.70 18.98 -3.51
N THR A 83 -7.08 19.13 -2.24
CA THR A 83 -6.24 19.67 -1.17
C THR A 83 -5.01 18.79 -0.88
N LEU A 84 -5.07 17.46 -1.02
CA LEU A 84 -3.90 16.60 -0.84
C LEU A 84 -2.88 16.74 -1.98
N ILE A 85 -3.38 16.97 -3.21
CA ILE A 85 -2.53 17.27 -4.38
C ILE A 85 -1.85 18.64 -4.21
N LYS A 86 -2.52 19.60 -3.56
CA LYS A 86 -1.94 20.90 -3.22
C LYS A 86 -0.98 20.84 -2.02
N SER A 87 -1.12 19.84 -1.15
CA SER A 87 -0.23 19.59 0.00
C SER A 87 0.87 18.56 -0.30
N ILE A 88 1.17 18.30 -1.58
CA ILE A 88 2.33 17.50 -1.97
C ILE A 88 3.55 18.11 -1.28
N SER A 89 4.24 17.32 -0.45
CA SER A 89 5.45 17.78 0.21
C SER A 89 6.47 18.22 -0.83
N GLU A 90 7.31 19.20 -0.50
CA GLU A 90 8.40 19.64 -1.38
C GLU A 90 9.28 18.46 -1.83
N GLU A 91 9.43 17.46 -0.98
CA GLU A 91 10.11 16.21 -1.29
C GLU A 91 9.45 15.42 -2.42
N LEU A 92 8.12 15.24 -2.39
CA LEU A 92 7.42 14.54 -3.46
C LEU A 92 7.38 15.38 -4.75
N ASP A 93 7.29 16.72 -4.69
CA ASP A 93 7.44 17.58 -5.87
C ASP A 93 8.83 17.40 -6.51
N ALA A 94 9.89 17.39 -5.72
CA ALA A 94 11.25 17.14 -6.20
C ALA A 94 11.37 15.76 -6.87
N ILE A 95 10.75 14.71 -6.30
CA ILE A 95 10.70 13.37 -6.89
C ILE A 95 9.94 13.39 -8.23
N ILE A 96 8.82 14.11 -8.32
CA ILE A 96 8.04 14.26 -9.55
C ILE A 96 8.90 14.92 -10.64
N GLN A 97 9.53 16.06 -10.33
CA GLN A 97 10.36 16.77 -11.32
C GLN A 97 11.51 15.89 -11.82
N ALA A 98 12.25 15.25 -10.90
CA ALA A 98 13.39 14.40 -11.24
C ALA A 98 12.97 13.17 -12.07
N SER A 99 11.86 12.52 -11.70
CA SER A 99 11.41 11.29 -12.34
C SER A 99 10.84 11.52 -13.74
N LEU A 100 10.32 12.72 -14.02
CA LEU A 100 9.66 13.06 -15.28
C LEU A 100 10.50 14.00 -16.17
N ALA A 101 11.69 14.42 -15.74
CA ALA A 101 12.54 15.39 -16.45
C ALA A 101 12.86 15.02 -17.92
N LYS A 102 12.93 13.72 -18.24
CA LYS A 102 13.26 13.23 -19.60
C LYS A 102 12.03 13.03 -20.50
N ILE A 103 10.83 13.23 -19.97
CA ILE A 103 9.58 13.08 -20.72
C ILE A 103 9.35 14.33 -21.56
N LYS A 104 9.21 14.15 -22.88
CA LYS A 104 9.04 15.26 -23.84
C LYS A 104 7.58 15.64 -24.12
N SER A 105 6.62 14.82 -23.66
CA SER A 105 5.19 15.08 -23.84
C SER A 105 4.66 16.07 -22.80
N GLU A 106 3.55 16.73 -23.10
CA GLU A 106 2.85 17.62 -22.16
C GLU A 106 2.02 16.87 -21.10
N SER A 107 1.87 15.57 -21.26
CA SER A 107 1.16 14.69 -20.34
C SER A 107 1.88 13.37 -20.17
N PHE A 108 1.78 12.82 -18.97
CA PHE A 108 2.34 11.51 -18.64
C PHE A 108 1.38 10.77 -17.71
N THR A 109 1.21 9.47 -17.93
CA THR A 109 0.37 8.62 -17.09
C THR A 109 1.23 7.52 -16.49
N LEU A 110 1.28 7.48 -15.16
CA LEU A 110 1.99 6.47 -14.39
C LEU A 110 0.98 5.49 -13.80
N SER A 111 1.06 4.21 -14.20
CA SER A 111 0.33 3.14 -13.52
C SER A 111 1.19 2.58 -12.39
N ILE A 112 0.62 2.40 -11.21
CA ILE A 112 1.31 1.92 -10.02
C ILE A 112 0.55 0.69 -9.52
N TYR A 113 1.25 -0.42 -9.38
CA TYR A 113 0.72 -1.70 -8.95
C TYR A 113 1.48 -2.15 -7.71
N PHE A 114 0.77 -2.29 -6.60
CA PHE A 114 1.31 -2.65 -5.29
C PHE A 114 2.52 -1.82 -4.84
N GLY A 115 2.51 -0.53 -5.18
CA GLY A 115 3.60 0.41 -4.91
C GLY A 115 4.77 0.38 -5.89
N GLN A 116 4.66 -0.40 -6.97
CA GLN A 116 5.68 -0.58 -7.99
C GLN A 116 5.22 -0.07 -9.36
N ASN A 117 6.17 0.19 -10.25
CA ASN A 117 5.92 0.46 -11.67
C ASN A 117 6.79 -0.47 -12.51
N ILE A 118 6.30 -0.89 -13.67
CA ILE A 118 7.00 -1.78 -14.60
C ILE A 118 8.35 -1.17 -15.03
N SER A 119 8.40 0.14 -15.24
CA SER A 119 9.64 0.86 -15.48
C SER A 119 10.31 1.24 -14.15
N LYS A 120 11.45 0.61 -13.88
CA LYS A 120 12.29 0.91 -12.70
C LYS A 120 12.70 2.40 -12.61
N LYS A 121 12.67 3.14 -13.72
CA LYS A 121 12.96 4.59 -13.76
C LYS A 121 12.00 5.42 -12.91
N HIS A 122 10.78 4.93 -12.69
CA HIS A 122 9.76 5.64 -11.91
C HIS A 122 9.50 5.00 -10.53
N ALA A 123 10.35 4.07 -10.08
CA ALA A 123 10.15 3.34 -8.83
C ALA A 123 10.02 4.26 -7.60
N LYS A 124 10.86 5.30 -7.51
CA LYS A 124 10.81 6.27 -6.41
C LYS A 124 9.50 7.05 -6.39
N LEU A 125 9.04 7.51 -7.56
CA LEU A 125 7.77 8.21 -7.70
C LEU A 125 6.57 7.29 -7.40
N ALA A 126 6.60 6.06 -7.90
CA ALA A 126 5.57 5.06 -7.63
C ALA A 126 5.43 4.75 -6.13
N LYS A 127 6.56 4.53 -5.45
CA LYS A 127 6.60 4.31 -3.99
C LYS A 127 6.09 5.53 -3.21
N GLY A 128 6.55 6.74 -3.56
CA GLY A 128 6.11 7.97 -2.89
C GLY A 128 4.61 8.22 -3.00
N LEU A 129 4.03 8.03 -4.19
CA LEU A 129 2.59 8.16 -4.39
C LEU A 129 1.82 7.05 -3.69
N TYR A 130 2.30 5.80 -3.73
CA TYR A 130 1.68 4.70 -2.99
C TYR A 130 1.70 4.95 -1.48
N ASN A 131 2.79 5.49 -0.92
CA ASN A 131 2.85 5.80 0.51
C ASN A 131 1.82 6.88 0.88
N LEU A 132 1.62 7.89 0.04
CA LEU A 132 0.65 8.95 0.30
C LEU A 132 -0.80 8.47 0.16
N PHE A 133 -1.09 7.67 -0.85
CA PHE A 133 -2.46 7.33 -1.25
C PHE A 133 -2.90 5.91 -0.87
N GLN A 134 -1.98 5.05 -0.43
CA GLN A 134 -2.21 3.72 0.14
C GLN A 134 -3.30 2.88 -0.56
N ALA A 135 -3.31 2.84 -1.90
CA ALA A 135 -4.20 1.97 -2.66
C ALA A 135 -3.37 0.97 -3.48
N PRO A 136 -3.77 -0.32 -3.56
CA PRO A 136 -2.96 -1.33 -4.21
C PRO A 136 -2.78 -1.08 -5.71
N LEU A 137 -3.81 -0.60 -6.41
CA LEU A 137 -3.75 -0.33 -7.84
C LEU A 137 -4.10 1.14 -8.06
N LEU A 138 -3.19 1.89 -8.66
CA LEU A 138 -3.26 3.35 -8.80
C LEU A 138 -2.91 3.77 -10.22
N ARG A 139 -3.54 4.85 -10.68
CA ARG A 139 -3.14 5.56 -11.90
C ARG A 139 -3.02 7.05 -11.61
N ALA A 140 -1.81 7.57 -11.80
CA ALA A 140 -1.48 8.97 -11.65
C ALA A 140 -1.30 9.63 -13.02
N GLU A 141 -2.00 10.73 -13.24
CA GLU A 141 -1.92 11.56 -14.44
C GLU A 141 -1.20 12.86 -14.12
N PHE A 142 -0.20 13.18 -14.94
CA PHE A 142 0.61 14.38 -14.82
C PHE A 142 0.42 15.28 -16.03
N ARG A 143 0.54 16.58 -15.80
CA ARG A 143 0.61 17.60 -16.86
C ARG A 143 1.83 18.46 -16.67
N PHE A 144 2.45 18.81 -17.78
CA PHE A 144 3.54 19.77 -17.81
C PHE A 144 3.00 21.16 -18.13
N ASN A 145 3.26 22.12 -17.25
CA ASN A 145 3.07 23.55 -17.52
C ASN A 145 4.14 24.32 -16.76
N LYS A 146 5.24 24.68 -17.43
CA LYS A 146 6.50 25.18 -16.85
C LYS A 146 7.22 24.18 -15.92
N LYS A 147 6.49 23.42 -15.11
CA LYS A 147 6.95 22.26 -14.35
C LYS A 147 5.92 21.13 -14.39
N TRP A 148 6.31 19.93 -13.97
CA TRP A 148 5.38 18.80 -13.87
C TRP A 148 4.46 18.96 -12.67
N HIS A 149 3.18 18.68 -12.85
CA HIS A 149 2.20 18.67 -11.77
C HIS A 149 1.38 17.39 -11.81
N LEU A 150 1.12 16.81 -10.64
CA LEU A 150 0.12 15.75 -10.49
C LEU A 150 -1.25 16.36 -10.74
N LYS A 151 -1.88 16.01 -11.87
CA LYS A 151 -3.22 16.48 -12.22
C LYS A 151 -4.29 15.67 -11.50
N ARG A 152 -4.10 14.35 -11.45
CA ARG A 152 -5.09 13.42 -10.90
C ARG A 152 -4.40 12.15 -10.45
N ILE A 153 -4.91 11.54 -9.39
CA ILE A 153 -4.56 10.17 -9.03
C ILE A 153 -5.82 9.48 -8.54
N ASN A 154 -6.07 8.27 -9.03
CA ASN A 154 -7.19 7.47 -8.55
C ASN A 154 -6.76 6.01 -8.44
N PRO A 155 -7.43 5.25 -7.56
CA PRO A 155 -7.40 3.81 -7.68
C PRO A 155 -8.04 3.34 -8.99
N ILE A 156 -7.55 2.22 -9.51
CA ILE A 156 -8.07 1.58 -10.74
C ILE A 156 -8.46 0.13 -10.44
N SER A 157 -9.32 -0.44 -11.28
CA SER A 157 -9.67 -1.85 -11.21
C SER A 157 -8.62 -2.72 -11.91
N VAL A 158 -8.62 -4.01 -11.58
CA VAL A 158 -7.87 -5.05 -12.31
C VAL A 158 -8.26 -5.06 -13.79
N THR A 159 -9.53 -4.82 -14.11
CA THR A 159 -10.01 -4.76 -15.50
C THR A 159 -9.57 -3.50 -16.26
N ASP A 160 -9.04 -2.48 -15.58
CA ASP A 160 -8.53 -1.25 -16.21
C ASP A 160 -7.04 -1.37 -16.58
N ILE A 161 -6.43 -2.51 -16.29
CA ILE A 161 -5.02 -2.78 -16.51
C ILE A 161 -4.83 -3.30 -17.95
N ASN A 162 -3.82 -2.78 -18.64
CA ASN A 162 -3.41 -3.31 -19.93
C ASN A 162 -2.96 -4.77 -19.81
N ASP A 163 -3.34 -5.61 -20.78
CA ASP A 163 -3.02 -7.03 -20.84
C ASP A 163 -1.50 -7.28 -20.79
N ASP A 164 -0.72 -6.40 -21.44
CA ASP A 164 0.76 -6.44 -21.42
C ASP A 164 1.37 -6.32 -20.01
N HIS A 165 0.60 -5.78 -19.06
CA HIS A 165 1.04 -5.56 -17.68
C HIS A 165 0.69 -6.74 -16.76
N LEU A 166 -0.21 -7.65 -17.17
CA LEU A 166 -0.69 -8.77 -16.36
C LEU A 166 0.44 -9.64 -15.79
N PRO A 167 1.49 -10.02 -16.57
CA PRO A 167 2.58 -10.83 -16.04
C PRO A 167 3.36 -10.16 -14.90
N TYR A 168 3.46 -8.84 -14.91
CA TYR A 168 4.15 -8.08 -13.87
C TYR A 168 3.30 -7.94 -12.60
N ILE A 169 1.98 -7.95 -12.74
CA ILE A 169 1.07 -7.77 -11.61
C ILE A 169 1.09 -8.97 -10.69
N GLU A 170 1.14 -10.17 -11.25
CA GLU A 170 1.29 -11.39 -10.47
C GLU A 170 2.55 -11.33 -9.60
N ASP A 171 3.71 -11.04 -10.20
CA ASP A 171 4.98 -10.89 -9.48
C ASP A 171 4.91 -9.77 -8.42
N PHE A 172 4.40 -8.59 -8.77
CA PHE A 172 4.26 -7.48 -7.83
C PHE A 172 3.30 -7.79 -6.69
N ALA A 173 2.22 -8.51 -6.96
CA ALA A 173 1.27 -8.95 -5.95
C ALA A 173 1.90 -10.00 -5.03
N GLN A 174 2.56 -11.03 -5.58
CA GLN A 174 3.27 -12.04 -4.80
C GLN A 174 4.32 -11.40 -3.89
N GLN A 175 5.17 -10.50 -4.40
CA GLN A 175 6.12 -9.75 -3.60
C GLN A 175 5.44 -8.87 -2.55
N TYR A 176 4.31 -8.26 -2.89
CA TYR A 176 3.58 -7.41 -1.96
C TYR A 176 3.00 -8.21 -0.80
N PHE A 177 2.33 -9.32 -1.09
CA PHE A 177 1.64 -10.15 -0.10
C PHE A 177 2.59 -11.06 0.69
N SER A 178 3.75 -11.43 0.14
CA SER A 178 4.79 -12.22 0.84
C SER A 178 5.61 -11.43 1.85
N LYS A 179 5.49 -10.08 1.88
CA LYS A 179 6.14 -9.29 2.93
C LYS A 179 5.67 -9.78 4.30
N LYS A 180 6.63 -10.17 5.14
CA LYS A 180 6.40 -10.77 6.48
C LYS A 180 5.39 -10.00 7.35
N ARG A 181 5.24 -8.69 7.16
CA ARG A 181 4.22 -7.83 7.81
C ARG A 181 2.76 -8.20 7.53
N PHE A 182 2.52 -8.96 6.47
CA PHE A 182 1.20 -9.51 6.13
C PHE A 182 1.05 -10.97 6.58
N ASP A 183 2.16 -11.70 6.71
CA ASP A 183 2.27 -13.14 6.97
C ASP A 183 2.47 -13.51 8.44
N THR A 184 1.88 -12.79 9.38
CA THR A 184 1.92 -13.18 10.80
C THR A 184 1.02 -14.41 11.07
N ASN A 185 1.30 -15.53 10.41
CA ASN A 185 0.94 -16.88 10.78
C ASN A 185 2.23 -17.63 11.15
N LYS A 186 2.83 -17.23 12.26
CA LYS A 186 3.59 -18.13 13.13
C LYS A 186 3.55 -17.56 14.54
N THR A 187 2.66 -18.15 15.32
CA THR A 187 2.73 -18.46 16.75
C THR A 187 3.94 -17.93 17.54
N LEU A 188 4.07 -16.61 17.61
CA LEU A 188 4.36 -15.91 18.84
C LEU A 188 3.28 -14.84 18.89
N LYS A 189 2.48 -14.81 19.97
CA LYS A 189 1.63 -13.65 20.24
C LYS A 189 2.60 -12.49 20.46
N THR A 190 2.98 -11.81 19.39
CA THR A 190 3.61 -10.52 19.54
C THR A 190 2.50 -9.57 19.93
N THR A 191 2.52 -9.14 21.19
CA THR A 191 1.46 -8.28 21.74
C THR A 191 1.57 -6.86 21.16
N TYR A 192 2.74 -6.51 20.62
CA TYR A 192 3.07 -5.15 20.21
C TYR A 192 3.88 -5.13 18.89
N ASP A 193 3.70 -4.07 18.10
CA ASP A 193 4.43 -3.77 16.87
C ASP A 193 5.51 -2.69 17.14
N LEU A 194 6.78 -2.95 16.81
CA LEU A 194 7.93 -2.04 16.98
C LEU A 194 8.53 -1.65 15.63
N ALA A 195 8.58 -0.34 15.35
CA ALA A 195 9.41 0.21 14.30
C ALA A 195 10.80 0.56 14.83
N ILE A 196 11.85 0.22 14.09
CA ILE A 196 13.22 0.70 14.33
C ILE A 196 13.60 1.58 13.14
N LEU A 197 13.78 2.88 13.38
CA LEU A 197 14.24 3.81 12.36
C LEU A 197 15.73 3.54 12.06
N HIS A 198 16.04 3.36 10.79
CA HIS A 198 17.43 3.29 10.35
C HIS A 198 17.60 4.01 9.01
N ASP A 199 18.81 4.51 8.77
CA ASP A 199 19.21 5.02 7.46
C ASP A 199 20.37 4.17 6.91
N PRO A 200 20.10 3.21 6.01
CA PRO A 200 21.14 2.38 5.42
C PRO A 200 22.12 3.16 4.54
N LYS A 201 21.82 4.42 4.19
CA LYS A 201 22.67 5.26 3.34
C LYS A 201 23.44 6.33 4.13
N ALA A 202 23.26 6.40 5.44
CA ALA A 202 24.01 7.31 6.28
C ALA A 202 25.50 6.94 6.28
N SER A 203 26.38 7.94 6.11
CA SER A 203 27.83 7.73 6.13
C SER A 203 28.36 7.37 7.52
N ASP A 204 27.66 7.79 8.58
CA ASP A 204 28.00 7.53 9.97
C ASP A 204 26.72 7.20 10.74
N PRO A 205 26.17 5.97 10.59
CA PRO A 205 24.94 5.59 11.24
C PRO A 205 25.17 5.33 12.74
N PRO A 206 24.20 5.64 13.61
CA PRO A 206 24.31 5.41 15.05
C PRO A 206 24.34 3.91 15.43
N SER A 207 24.08 3.02 14.47
CA SER A 207 24.17 1.57 14.63
C SER A 207 24.55 0.90 13.31
N ASN A 208 25.08 -0.33 13.40
CA ASN A 208 25.44 -1.16 12.27
C ASN A 208 24.46 -2.33 12.09
N GLU A 209 24.54 -3.02 10.95
CA GLU A 209 23.65 -4.14 10.60
C GLU A 209 23.68 -5.27 11.65
N THR A 210 24.85 -5.58 12.22
CA THR A 210 24.97 -6.61 13.26
C THR A 210 24.24 -6.20 14.54
N ALA A 211 24.33 -4.93 14.93
CA ALA A 211 23.62 -4.39 16.09
C ALA A 211 22.10 -4.38 15.86
N LEU A 212 21.64 -3.96 14.67
CA LEU A 212 20.23 -3.97 14.29
C LEU A 212 19.66 -5.40 14.32
N HIS A 213 20.39 -6.40 13.82
CA HIS A 213 19.97 -7.80 13.92
C HIS A 213 19.86 -8.29 15.37
N LYS A 214 20.79 -7.89 16.25
CA LYS A 214 20.71 -8.21 17.68
C LYS A 214 19.52 -7.53 18.35
N MET A 215 19.21 -6.28 18.00
CA MET A 215 18.04 -5.56 18.50
C MET A 215 16.74 -6.22 18.07
N ILE A 216 16.62 -6.56 16.78
CA ILE A 216 15.47 -7.30 16.24
C ILE A 216 15.28 -8.60 17.01
N ALA A 217 16.34 -9.41 17.14
CA ALA A 217 16.26 -10.67 17.86
C ALA A 217 15.90 -10.51 19.35
N ALA A 218 16.36 -9.43 20.00
CA ALA A 218 16.02 -9.13 21.38
C ALA A 218 14.55 -8.72 21.54
N ALA A 219 14.05 -7.84 20.67
CA ALA A 219 12.68 -7.38 20.67
C ALA A 219 11.68 -8.50 20.29
N GLU A 220 12.03 -9.35 19.32
CA GLU A 220 11.24 -10.54 18.98
C GLU A 220 11.14 -11.53 20.16
N LYS A 221 12.23 -11.72 20.92
CA LYS A 221 12.24 -12.60 22.12
C LYS A 221 11.26 -12.16 23.22
N ILE A 222 11.01 -10.86 23.35
CA ILE A 222 10.09 -10.31 24.36
C ILE A 222 8.68 -10.07 23.81
N GLY A 223 8.41 -10.51 22.57
CA GLY A 223 7.07 -10.47 21.99
C GLY A 223 6.74 -9.20 21.21
N PHE A 224 7.73 -8.50 20.63
CA PHE A 224 7.48 -7.50 19.59
C PHE A 224 7.55 -8.13 18.20
N TYR A 225 6.69 -7.67 17.29
CA TYR A 225 6.94 -7.77 15.86
C TYR A 225 7.77 -6.56 15.45
N VAL A 226 8.93 -6.76 14.82
CA VAL A 226 9.91 -5.69 14.58
C VAL A 226 10.05 -5.42 13.09
N GLU A 227 10.01 -4.16 12.69
CA GLU A 227 10.32 -3.73 11.33
C GLU A 227 11.34 -2.60 11.31
N LEU A 228 12.37 -2.77 10.47
CA LEU A 228 13.26 -1.68 10.12
C LEU A 228 12.54 -0.73 9.16
N ILE A 229 12.42 0.53 9.55
CA ILE A 229 11.78 1.58 8.74
C ILE A 229 12.79 2.66 8.38
N THR A 230 12.58 3.33 7.25
CA THR A 230 13.38 4.49 6.86
C THR A 230 12.55 5.77 7.01
N LYS A 231 13.17 6.94 6.82
CA LYS A 231 12.44 8.21 6.74
C LYS A 231 11.28 8.16 5.73
N GLU A 232 11.43 7.39 4.66
CA GLU A 232 10.42 7.23 3.59
C GLU A 232 9.13 6.54 4.07
N ASP A 233 9.19 5.87 5.23
CA ASP A 233 8.11 5.10 5.85
C ASP A 233 7.38 5.89 6.96
N TYR A 234 7.62 7.20 7.09
CA TYR A 234 7.04 8.05 8.15
C TYR A 234 5.52 7.92 8.30
N ASN A 235 4.79 7.81 7.19
CA ASN A 235 3.34 7.65 7.15
C ASN A 235 2.86 6.34 7.81
N ARG A 236 3.76 5.38 8.01
CA ARG A 236 3.48 4.09 8.65
C ARG A 236 3.71 4.11 10.15
N ILE A 237 4.26 5.19 10.73
CA ILE A 237 4.49 5.29 12.18
C ILE A 237 3.22 4.98 13.00
N PRO A 238 2.01 5.45 12.62
CA PRO A 238 0.78 5.10 13.36
C PRO A 238 0.40 3.61 13.31
N GLU A 239 1.05 2.79 12.47
CA GLU A 239 0.81 1.35 12.39
C GLU A 239 1.55 0.57 13.50
N PHE A 240 2.47 1.21 14.24
CA PHE A 240 3.30 0.59 15.26
C PHE A 240 2.92 1.10 16.67
N ASP A 241 3.08 0.24 17.68
CA ASP A 241 2.87 0.59 19.09
C ASP A 241 4.08 1.33 19.69
N ALA A 242 5.27 1.16 19.10
CA ALA A 242 6.50 1.80 19.52
C ALA A 242 7.42 2.15 18.34
N LEU A 243 8.23 3.19 18.52
CA LEU A 243 9.28 3.62 17.60
C LEU A 243 10.61 3.72 18.34
N PHE A 244 11.62 3.02 17.85
CA PHE A 244 13.02 3.12 18.31
C PHE A 244 13.80 3.96 17.29
N ILE A 245 14.54 4.97 17.77
CA ILE A 245 15.32 5.92 16.96
C ILE A 245 16.79 5.84 17.36
#